data_AF-A0A1J4XSM0-F1
#
_entry.id   AF-A0A1J4XSM0-F1
#
_cell.length_a   1.000
_cell.length_b   1.000
_cell.length_c   1.000
_cell.angle_alpha   90.00
_cell.angle_beta   90.00
_cell.angle_gamma   90.00
#
_symmetry.space_group_name_H-M   'P 1'
#
loop_
_entity.id
_entity.type
_entity.pdbx_description
1 polymer ?
#
loop_
_entity_poly.entity_id
_entity_poly.type
_entity_poly.pdbx_seq_one_letter_code
_entity_poly.pdbx_strand_id
1 'polypeptide(L)' 'MGIVGGIAGLTVTAIASAMLIVLGLIYFMVTLWIIKVSSAWVGLSGVESGTFVLTAGIVSAASMIGSAIQQ' A
#
# COMPACT_ATOMS: atom_id res chain seq x y z
N MET A 1 10.28 -33.95 12.93
CA MET A 1 10.06 -32.69 12.17
C MET A 1 8.67 -32.73 11.50
N GLY A 2 7.61 -33.26 12.11
CA GLY A 2 6.99 -32.83 13.36
C GLY A 2 5.95 -31.75 13.04
N ILE A 3 4.70 -32.15 12.80
CA ILE A 3 3.55 -31.32 12.38
C ILE A 3 3.49 -29.95 13.10
N VAL A 4 3.94 -29.90 14.37
CA VAL A 4 4.13 -28.70 15.21
C VAL A 4 4.94 -27.58 14.54
N GLY A 5 6.00 -27.90 13.78
CA GLY A 5 6.80 -26.91 13.04
C GLY A 5 6.05 -26.31 11.85
N GLY A 6 5.16 -27.08 11.22
CA GLY A 6 4.31 -26.60 10.12
C GLY A 6 3.21 -25.66 10.61
N ILE A 7 2.60 -25.94 11.77
CA ILE A 7 1.57 -25.05 12.36
C ILE A 7 2.20 -23.74 12.83
N ALA A 8 3.38 -23.78 13.47
CA ALA A 8 4.11 -22.59 13.88
C ALA A 8 4.56 -21.73 12.68
N GLY A 9 4.96 -22.37 11.57
CA GLY A 9 5.27 -21.67 10.32
C GLY A 9 4.05 -20.94 9.73
N LEU A 10 2.88 -21.58 9.74
CA LEU A 10 1.62 -20.97 9.28
C LEU A 10 1.24 -19.74 10.09
N THR A 11 1.40 -19.76 11.43
CA THR A 11 1.12 -18.59 12.27
C THR A 11 2.07 -17.44 11.97
N VAL A 12 3.36 -17.72 11.78
CA VAL A 12 4.36 -16.69 11.43
C VAL A 12 4.06 -16.08 10.06
N THR A 13 3.72 -16.90 9.06
CA THR A 13 3.32 -16.41 7.74
C THR A 13 2.06 -15.56 7.81
N ALA A 14 1.05 -15.98 8.58
CA ALA A 14 -0.17 -15.21 8.76
C ALA A 14 0.08 -13.84 9.40
N ILE A 15 0.93 -13.78 10.42
CA ILE A 15 1.33 -12.52 11.06
C ILE A 15 2.11 -11.63 10.08
N ALA A 16 3.07 -12.21 9.35
CA ALA A 16 3.84 -11.47 8.35
C ALA A 16 2.94 -10.89 7.24
N SER A 17 1.98 -11.66 6.74
CA SER A 17 0.99 -11.20 5.77
C SER A 17 0.13 -10.07 6.33
N ALA A 18 -0.34 -10.19 7.58
CA ALA A 18 -1.10 -9.12 8.25
C ALA A 18 -0.27 -7.84 8.38
N MET A 19 1.01 -7.93 8.74
CA MET A 19 1.90 -6.78 8.81
C MET A 19 2.12 -6.13 7.44
N LEU A 20 2.32 -6.93 6.38
CA LEU A 20 2.46 -6.41 5.02
C LEU A 20 1.20 -5.69 4.53
N ILE A 21 0.02 -6.22 4.86
CA ILE A 21 -1.26 -5.56 4.54
C ILE A 21 -1.36 -4.21 5.25
N VAL A 22 -1.03 -4.16 6.54
CA VAL A 22 -1.04 -2.91 7.31
C VAL A 22 -0.06 -1.89 6.73
N LEU A 23 1.15 -2.33 6.38
CA LEU A 23 2.17 -1.46 5.77
C LEU A 23 1.68 -0.89 4.42
N GLY A 24 1.05 -1.74 3.59
CA GLY A 24 0.47 -1.32 2.33
C GLY A 24 -0.66 -0.30 2.48
N LEU A 25 -1.52 -0.48 3.49
CA LEU A 25 -2.60 0.46 3.82
C LEU A 25 -2.05 1.82 4.27
N ILE A 26 -1.02 1.82 5.13
CA ILE A 26 -0.37 3.06 5.57
C ILE A 26 0.25 3.78 4.37
N TYR A 27 0.97 3.05 3.52
CA TYR A 27 1.59 3.61 2.32
C TYR A 27 0.54 4.26 1.41
N PHE A 28 -0.55 3.57 1.13
CA PHE A 28 -1.66 4.06 0.32
C PHE A 28 -2.31 5.32 0.90
N MET A 29 -2.55 5.37 2.22
CA MET A 29 -3.07 6.55 2.90
C MET A 29 -2.13 7.75 2.79
N VAL A 30 -0.83 7.54 2.94
CA VAL A 30 0.17 8.61 2.78
C VAL A 30 0.20 9.10 1.33
N THR A 31 0.18 8.20 0.34
CA THR A 31 0.10 8.58 -1.08
C THR A 31 -1.15 9.40 -1.38
N LEU A 32 -2.31 8.98 -0.89
CA LEU A 32 -3.57 9.74 -1.01
C LEU A 32 -3.45 11.15 -0.43
N TRP A 33 -2.86 11.27 0.76
CA TRP A 33 -2.68 12.56 1.40
C TRP A 33 -1.74 13.47 0.59
N ILE A 34 -0.63 12.93 0.08
CA ILE A 34 0.29 13.66 -0.78
C ILE A 34 -0.44 14.18 -2.02
N ILE A 35 -1.16 13.33 -2.76
CA ILE A 35 -1.85 13.74 -3.99
C ILE A 35 -2.94 14.79 -3.69
N LYS A 36 -3.66 14.65 -2.58
CA LYS A 36 -4.66 15.64 -2.16
C LYS A 36 -4.04 17.00 -1.81
N VAL A 37 -2.90 17.01 -1.11
CA VAL A 37 -2.18 18.26 -0.79
C VAL A 37 -1.58 18.87 -2.06
N SER A 38 -0.94 18.06 -2.90
CA SER A 38 -0.34 18.51 -4.16
C SER A 38 -1.37 19.10 -5.13
N SER A 39 -2.55 18.51 -5.25
CA SER A 39 -3.61 19.03 -6.11
C SER A 39 -4.21 20.35 -5.60
N ALA A 40 -4.36 20.50 -4.27
CA ALA A 40 -4.76 21.75 -3.66
C ALA A 40 -3.74 22.87 -3.93
N TRP A 41 -2.45 22.54 -3.91
CA TRP A 41 -1.37 23.50 -4.22
C TRP A 41 -1.33 23.91 -5.69
N VAL A 42 -1.71 23.03 -6.61
CA VAL A 42 -1.78 23.31 -8.06
C VAL A 42 -3.08 24.04 -8.44
N GLY A 43 -3.96 24.32 -7.49
CA GLY A 43 -5.23 25.02 -7.74
C GLY A 43 -6.31 24.15 -8.38
N LEU A 44 -6.08 22.83 -8.47
CA LEU A 44 -7.01 21.84 -9.00
C LEU A 44 -8.05 21.47 -7.93
N SER A 45 -8.86 22.44 -7.54
CA SER A 45 -9.82 22.34 -6.43
C SER A 45 -11.11 21.59 -6.81
N GLY A 46 -11.31 21.29 -8.10
CA GLY A 46 -12.51 20.64 -8.65
C GLY A 46 -12.33 19.18 -9.06
N VAL A 47 -11.19 18.56 -8.75
CA VAL A 47 -10.94 17.17 -9.11
C VAL A 47 -11.77 16.25 -8.22
N GLU A 48 -12.54 15.36 -8.86
CA GLU A 48 -13.41 14.41 -8.18
C GLU A 48 -12.61 13.49 -7.25
N SER A 49 -13.17 13.18 -6.09
CA SER A 49 -12.52 12.33 -5.08
C SER A 49 -12.14 10.95 -5.63
N GLY A 50 -12.90 10.41 -6.57
CA GLY A 50 -12.58 9.15 -7.25
C GLY A 50 -11.25 9.19 -8.01
N THR A 51 -10.92 10.33 -8.63
CA THR A 51 -9.67 10.50 -9.40
C THR A 51 -8.45 10.49 -8.49
N PHE A 52 -8.56 11.06 -7.27
CA PHE A 52 -7.49 11.00 -6.27
C PHE A 52 -7.23 9.58 -5.78
N VAL A 53 -8.29 8.82 -5.55
CA VAL A 53 -8.20 7.41 -5.13
C VAL A 53 -7.59 6.56 -6.24
N LEU A 54 -8.00 6.77 -7.48
CA LEU A 54 -7.45 6.05 -8.62
C LEU A 54 -5.95 6.34 -8.82
N THR A 55 -5.55 7.62 -8.81
CA THR A 55 -4.13 8.00 -8.97
C THR A 55 -3.28 7.52 -7.81
N ALA A 56 -3.76 7.62 -6.57
CA ALA A 56 -3.07 7.03 -5.43
C ALA A 56 -2.93 5.51 -5.60
N GLY A 57 -3.96 4.81 -6.04
CA GLY A 57 -3.92 3.37 -6.27
C GLY A 57 -2.89 2.96 -7.31
N ILE A 58 -2.85 3.67 -8.43
CA ILE A 58 -1.87 3.43 -9.50
C ILE A 58 -0.45 3.69 -9.01
N VAL A 59 -0.21 4.83 -8.34
CA VAL A 59 1.12 5.17 -7.84
C VAL A 59 1.57 4.16 -6.77
N SER A 60 0.70 3.81 -5.83
CA SER A 60 1.02 2.83 -4.80
C SER A 60 1.34 1.46 -5.37
N ALA A 61 0.56 0.97 -6.34
CA ALA A 61 0.82 -0.28 -7.03
C ALA A 61 2.13 -0.24 -7.83
N ALA A 62 2.38 0.84 -8.56
CA ALA A 62 3.61 1.04 -9.32
C ALA A 62 4.85 1.07 -8.41
N SER A 63 4.77 1.73 -7.25
CA SER A 63 5.85 1.76 -6.27
C SER A 63 6.14 0.39 -5.67
N MET A 64 5.11 -0.41 -5.36
CA MET A 64 5.30 -1.79 -4.86
C MET A 64 5.91 -2.71 -5.91
N ILE A 65 5.45 -2.63 -7.16
CA ILE A 65 6.02 -3.40 -8.27
C ILE A 65 7.46 -2.94 -8.53
N GLY A 66 7.70 -1.63 -8.55
CA GLY A 66 9.03 -1.05 -8.73
C GLY A 66 10.01 -1.51 -7.63
N SER A 67 9.59 -1.49 -6.36
CA SER A 67 10.45 -1.98 -5.27
C SER A 67 10.69 -3.48 -5.32
N ALA A 68 9.74 -4.25 -5.85
CA ALA A 68 9.88 -5.70 -6.00
C ALA A 68 10.82 -6.08 -7.17
N ILE A 69 10.88 -5.28 -8.24
CA ILE A 69 11.79 -5.47 -9.39
C ILE A 69 13.22 -5.01 -9.09
N GLN A 70 13.39 -4.10 -8.13
CA GLN A 70 14.71 -3.58 -7.75
C GLN A 70 15.55 -4.56 -6.90
N GLN A 71 15.02 -5.76 -6.61
CA GLN A 71 15.77 -6.91 -6.08
C GLN A 71 16.29 -7.80 -7.21
#